data_AF-A0A444ZJI9-F1
#
_entry.id   AF-A0A444ZJI9-F1
#
_cell.length_a   1.000
_cell.length_b   1.000
_cell.length_c   1.000
_cell.angle_alpha   90.00
_cell.angle_beta   90.00
_cell.angle_gamma   90.00
#
_symmetry.space_group_name_H-M   'P 1'
#
loop_
_entity.id
_entity.type
_entity.pdbx_description
1 polymer ?
#
loop_
_entity_poly.entity_id
_entity_poly.type
_entity_poly.pdbx_seq_one_letter_code
_entity_poly.pdbx_strand_id
1 'polypeptide(L)'
;MAEEPILGYIQPNKEIKDLVEFAAEKNIDHNEIVNVIKSLYDFRYIDAEDIKRETWVLMDEGKTYTATGSPKFQLFNAIPPEGIIKEEL
;
A
#
# COMPACT_ATOMS: atom_id res chain seq x y z
N MET A 1 21.01 15.01 -14.83
CA MET A 1 19.61 15.47 -14.66
C MET A 1 18.73 14.23 -14.69
N ALA A 2 17.58 14.21 -14.03
CA ALA A 2 16.77 12.99 -13.89
C ALA A 2 16.05 12.54 -15.19
N GLU A 3 16.04 13.35 -16.27
CA GLU A 3 15.44 12.95 -17.55
C GLU A 3 16.16 11.76 -18.20
N GLU A 4 17.50 11.79 -18.23
CA GLU A 4 18.33 10.74 -18.87
C GLU A 4 18.08 9.33 -18.29
N PRO A 5 18.09 9.13 -16.96
CA PRO A 5 17.81 7.80 -16.40
C PRO A 5 16.36 7.35 -16.61
N ILE A 6 15.38 8.26 -16.69
CA ILE A 6 13.98 7.93 -16.97
C ILE A 6 13.83 7.45 -18.42
N LEU A 7 14.23 8.27 -19.38
CA LEU A 7 14.11 7.95 -20.80
C LEU A 7 14.96 6.73 -21.18
N GLY A 8 16.18 6.65 -20.64
CA GLY A 8 17.08 5.51 -20.84
C GLY A 8 16.57 4.21 -20.23
N TYR A 9 15.70 4.27 -19.21
CA TYR A 9 15.04 3.09 -18.67
C TYR A 9 13.81 2.69 -19.48
N ILE A 10 12.98 3.66 -19.89
CA ILE A 10 11.76 3.41 -20.68
C ILE A 10 12.10 2.82 -22.05
N GLN A 11 13.18 3.28 -22.70
CA GLN A 11 13.55 2.83 -24.04
C GLN A 11 13.69 1.29 -24.17
N PRO A 12 14.43 0.58 -23.30
CA PRO A 12 14.48 -0.89 -23.33
C PRO A 12 13.33 -1.57 -22.60
N ASN A 13 12.78 -0.99 -21.51
CA ASN A 13 11.81 -1.67 -20.63
C ASN A 13 10.33 -1.37 -20.97
N LYS A 14 10.08 -0.46 -21.92
CA LYS A 14 8.77 0.06 -22.37
C LYS A 14 8.03 0.94 -21.37
N GLU A 15 8.13 0.67 -20.07
CA GLU A 15 7.39 1.41 -19.04
C GLU A 15 8.12 1.38 -17.69
N ILE A 16 7.76 2.33 -16.81
CA ILE A 16 8.08 2.30 -15.38
C ILE A 16 6.79 1.95 -14.65
N LYS A 17 6.74 0.78 -14.01
CA LYS A 17 5.51 0.28 -13.34
C LYS A 17 5.22 0.92 -11.98
N ASP A 18 6.27 1.31 -11.28
CA ASP A 18 6.18 1.99 -10.00
C ASP A 18 7.27 3.06 -9.94
N LEU A 19 6.83 4.32 -9.91
CA LEU A 19 7.73 5.46 -9.87
C LEU A 19 8.48 5.56 -8.52
N VAL A 20 7.86 5.10 -7.43
CA VAL A 20 8.46 5.12 -6.09
C VAL A 20 9.58 4.10 -6.01
N GLU A 21 9.35 2.87 -6.47
CA GLU A 21 10.39 1.83 -6.52
C GLU A 21 11.55 2.27 -7.43
N PHE A 22 11.22 2.78 -8.62
CA PHE A 22 12.25 3.27 -9.55
C PHE A 22 13.07 4.44 -8.98
N ALA A 23 12.44 5.39 -8.29
CA ALA A 23 13.14 6.48 -7.64
C ALA A 23 14.12 5.98 -6.57
N ALA A 24 13.69 5.00 -5.77
CA ALA A 24 14.53 4.36 -4.76
C ALA A 24 15.71 3.62 -5.39
N GLU A 25 15.49 2.85 -6.46
CA GLU A 25 16.54 2.13 -7.19
C GLU A 25 17.59 3.07 -7.81
N LYS A 26 17.15 4.23 -8.30
CA LYS A 26 18.03 5.24 -8.92
C LYS A 26 18.59 6.26 -7.94
N ASN A 27 18.20 6.18 -6.66
CA ASN A 27 18.56 7.13 -5.62
C ASN A 27 18.23 8.59 -6.02
N ILE A 28 17.03 8.77 -6.59
CA ILE A 28 16.48 10.07 -7.01
C ILE A 28 15.41 10.47 -5.99
N ASP A 29 15.39 11.75 -5.60
CA ASP A 29 14.36 12.26 -4.71
C ASP A 29 12.95 12.13 -5.33
N HIS A 30 11.96 11.80 -4.49
CA HIS A 30 10.60 11.58 -4.96
C HIS A 30 9.97 12.85 -5.57
N ASN A 31 10.27 14.04 -5.04
CA ASN A 31 9.73 15.27 -5.62
C ASN A 31 10.44 15.63 -6.93
N GLU A 32 11.76 15.39 -6.99
CA GLU A 32 12.54 15.60 -8.21
C GLU A 32 11.98 14.75 -9.36
N ILE A 33 11.82 13.44 -9.13
CA ILE A 33 11.35 12.54 -10.19
C ILE A 33 9.92 12.86 -10.63
N VAL A 34 9.03 13.22 -9.70
CA VAL A 34 7.64 13.60 -10.01
C VAL A 34 7.62 14.86 -10.89
N ASN A 35 8.47 15.86 -10.60
CA ASN A 35 8.56 17.07 -11.40
C ASN A 35 9.10 16.79 -12.82
N VAL A 36 10.07 15.89 -12.93
CA VAL A 36 10.62 15.49 -14.23
C VAL A 36 9.58 14.71 -15.05
N ILE A 37 8.87 13.75 -14.45
CA ILE A 37 7.79 13.02 -15.13
C ILE A 37 6.71 13.97 -15.63
N LYS A 38 6.27 14.93 -14.79
CA LYS A 38 5.31 15.97 -15.21
C LYS A 38 5.82 16.77 -16.40
N SER A 39 7.08 17.22 -16.35
CA SER A 39 7.68 17.97 -17.45
C SER A 39 7.74 17.14 -18.74
N LEU A 40 8.20 15.88 -18.67
CA LEU A 40 8.26 14.98 -19.83
C LEU A 40 6.87 14.69 -20.41
N TYR A 41 5.85 14.56 -19.56
CA TYR A 41 4.46 14.40 -19.97
C TYR A 41 3.91 15.66 -20.64
N ASP A 42 4.14 16.85 -20.06
CA ASP A 42 3.70 18.13 -20.62
C ASP A 42 4.31 18.39 -22.01
N PHE A 43 5.57 17.99 -22.22
CA PHE A 43 6.24 18.04 -23.52
C PHE A 43 5.86 16.88 -24.46
N ARG A 44 5.00 15.96 -24.04
CA ARG A 44 4.55 14.78 -24.79
C ARG A 44 5.67 13.83 -25.22
N TYR A 45 6.71 13.72 -24.40
CA TYR A 45 7.78 12.73 -24.60
C TYR A 45 7.41 11.36 -24.04
N ILE A 46 6.50 11.31 -23.08
CA ILE A 46 5.97 10.09 -22.47
C ILE A 46 4.47 10.23 -22.26
N ASP A 47 3.78 9.10 -22.20
CA ASP A 47 2.46 9.00 -21.60
C ASP A 47 2.63 8.59 -20.12
N ALA A 48 1.82 9.17 -19.25
CA ALA A 48 1.81 8.86 -17.82
C ALA A 48 0.37 8.64 -17.35
N GLU A 49 0.16 7.62 -16.53
CA GLU A 49 -1.12 7.32 -15.89
C GLU A 49 -0.91 7.19 -14.38
N ASP A 50 -1.73 7.90 -13.62
CA ASP A 50 -1.71 7.81 -12.17
C ASP A 50 -2.39 6.52 -11.72
N ILE A 51 -1.62 5.60 -11.16
CA ILE A 51 -2.13 4.34 -10.60
C ILE A 51 -2.31 4.50 -9.09
N LYS A 52 -3.55 4.34 -8.62
CA LYS A 52 -3.84 4.27 -7.19
C LYS A 52 -3.54 2.86 -6.65
N ARG A 53 -2.57 2.74 -5.73
CA ARG A 53 -2.30 1.50 -4.98
C ARG A 53 -2.91 1.60 -3.58
N GLU A 54 -3.75 0.64 -3.22
CA GLU A 54 -4.35 0.51 -1.89
C GLU A 54 -3.98 -0.85 -1.29
N THR A 55 -3.68 -0.86 0.00
CA THR A 55 -3.39 -2.08 0.76
C THR A 55 -4.31 -2.14 1.97
N TRP A 56 -4.98 -3.28 2.15
CA TRP A 56 -5.82 -3.54 3.32
C TRP A 56 -5.01 -4.29 4.36
N VAL A 57 -4.80 -3.66 5.52
CA VAL A 57 -4.03 -4.24 6.62
C VAL A 57 -4.98 -4.51 7.79
N LEU A 58 -4.78 -5.65 8.46
CA LEU A 58 -5.54 -5.96 9.68
C LEU A 58 -5.23 -4.94 10.77
N MET A 59 -6.29 -4.28 11.25
CA MET A 59 -6.26 -3.54 12.50
C MET A 59 -6.12 -4.50 13.68
N ASP A 60 -5.74 -3.99 14.84
CA ASP A 60 -5.48 -4.82 16.03
C ASP A 60 -6.71 -5.63 16.45
N GLU A 61 -7.91 -5.07 16.35
CA GLU A 61 -9.16 -5.81 16.57
C GLU A 61 -9.31 -6.97 15.57
N GLY A 62 -8.99 -6.75 14.30
CA GLY A 62 -9.01 -7.78 13.26
C GLY A 62 -8.02 -8.91 13.55
N LYS A 63 -6.82 -8.58 14.06
CA LYS A 63 -5.85 -9.59 14.49
C LYS A 63 -6.42 -10.44 15.62
N THR A 64 -6.98 -9.81 16.67
CA THR A 64 -7.64 -10.52 17.78
C THR A 64 -8.78 -11.39 17.29
N TYR A 65 -9.63 -10.86 16.40
CA TYR A 65 -10.74 -11.60 15.79
C TYR A 65 -10.24 -12.85 15.07
N THR A 66 -9.17 -12.74 14.27
CA THR A 66 -8.60 -13.90 13.55
C THR A 66 -7.92 -14.91 14.47
N ALA A 67 -7.32 -14.47 15.57
CA ALA A 67 -6.58 -15.33 16.49
C ALA A 67 -7.48 -16.06 17.50
N THR A 68 -8.51 -15.37 18.00
CA THR A 68 -9.33 -15.84 19.14
C THR A 68 -10.81 -16.03 18.75
N GLY A 69 -11.15 -15.78 17.50
CA GLY A 69 -12.52 -15.83 16.98
C GLY A 69 -13.27 -14.53 17.24
N SER A 70 -14.52 -14.46 16.77
CA SER A 70 -15.35 -13.28 16.94
C SER A 70 -15.60 -12.94 18.41
N PRO A 71 -15.92 -11.69 18.77
CA PRO A 71 -16.30 -11.33 20.15
C PRO A 71 -17.43 -12.20 20.71
N LYS A 72 -18.38 -12.62 19.85
CA LYS A 72 -19.46 -13.54 20.24
C LYS A 72 -18.95 -14.95 20.54
N PHE A 73 -17.99 -15.43 19.76
CA PHE A 73 -17.38 -16.73 19.98
C PHE A 73 -16.53 -16.74 21.25
N GLN A 74 -15.75 -15.67 21.47
CA GLN A 74 -14.99 -15.47 22.70
C GLN A 74 -15.92 -15.43 23.91
N LEU A 75 -17.02 -14.67 23.83
CA LEU A 75 -18.03 -14.59 24.89
C LEU A 75 -18.66 -15.96 25.17
N PHE A 76 -19.06 -16.70 24.14
CA PHE A 76 -19.62 -18.03 24.30
C PHE A 76 -18.66 -18.98 25.04
N ASN A 77 -17.37 -18.96 24.69
CA ASN A 77 -16.36 -19.79 25.34
C ASN A 77 -16.01 -19.34 26.77
N ALA A 78 -16.27 -18.08 27.12
CA ALA A 78 -16.03 -17.55 28.45
C ALA A 78 -17.11 -17.96 29.47
N ILE A 79 -18.28 -18.41 29.00
CA ILE A 79 -19.38 -18.85 29.87
C ILE A 79 -19.11 -20.29 30.35
N PRO A 80 -18.99 -20.53 31.67
CA PRO A 80 -18.78 -21.87 32.20
C PRO A 80 -20.05 -22.74 32.07
N PRO A 81 -19.94 -24.08 32.17
CA PRO A 81 -21.10 -24.98 32.05
C PRO A 81 -22.23 -24.71 33.05
N GLU A 82 -21.89 -24.20 34.24
CA GLU A 82 -22.84 -23.84 35.29
C GLU A 82 -23.59 -22.52 34.98
N GLY A 83 -23.16 -21.78 33.95
CA GLY A 83 -23.65 -20.46 33.59
C GLY A 83 -22.97 -19.33 34.37
N ILE A 84 -23.29 -18.10 33.99
CA ILE A 84 -22.82 -16.87 34.64
C ILE A 84 -23.98 -15.86 34.68
N ILE A 85 -24.03 -15.03 35.72
CA ILE A 85 -25.03 -13.96 35.80
C ILE A 85 -24.70 -12.83 34.84
N LYS A 86 -25.72 -12.15 34.33
CA LYS A 86 -25.56 -11.15 33.27
C LYS A 86 -24.72 -9.95 33.71
N GLU A 87 -24.73 -9.63 34.99
CA GLU A 87 -23.98 -8.53 35.60
C GLU A 87 -22.47 -8.80 35.69
N GLU A 88 -22.04 -10.06 35.60
CA GLU A 88 -20.63 -10.50 35.62
C GLU A 88 -20.07 -10.78 34.21
N LEU A 89 -20.89 -10.54 33.19
CA LEU A 89 -20.56 -10.68 31.77
C LEU A 89 -19.93 -9.40 31.20
#